data_AF-A0A5C5RIW5-F1
#
_entry.id   AF-A0A5C5RIW5-F1
#
_cell.length_a   1.000
_cell.length_b   1.000
_cell.length_c   1.000
_cell.angle_alpha   90.00
_cell.angle_beta   90.00
_cell.angle_gamma   90.00
#
_symmetry.space_group_name_H-M   'P 1'
#
loop_
_entity.id
_entity.type
_entity.pdbx_description
1 polymer ?
#
loop_
_entity_poly.entity_id
_entity_poly.type
_entity_poly.pdbx_seq_one_letter_code
_entity_poly.pdbx_strand_id
1 'polypeptide(L)'
;MSYVVFLILAVVCAALAAALIWYERNHSPNMHSERADWAAEREFVYSRTDPSLRDEFHRGGMVVSGDPEIVDVAFGSYFGAAAYVFDLEGVATVAAVSRGATSGALLDLRPEGRHAPTEPGMEALGALGPRVLYTNNAEVARRVADRRMIAFAEQVPDYIQSLWNEGEWTLASMSATDDPDDLDEALEAVRRFGDLLRVLPPEGHARVVTAGGPRDPGQPVPVRSGKESGR
;
A
#
# COMPACT_ATOMS: atom_id res chain seq x y z
N MET A 1 -37.89 45.01 -28.04
CA MET A 1 -37.35 45.25 -26.68
C MET A 1 -37.16 43.97 -25.88
N SER A 2 -38.02 42.94 -26.03
CA SER A 2 -37.87 41.67 -25.28
C SER A 2 -36.63 40.84 -25.61
N TYR A 3 -36.22 40.69 -26.88
CA TYR A 3 -35.14 39.76 -27.25
C TYR A 3 -33.76 40.16 -26.70
N VAL A 4 -33.47 41.48 -26.66
CA VAL A 4 -32.21 42.00 -26.12
C VAL A 4 -32.10 41.72 -24.62
N VAL A 5 -33.20 41.82 -23.87
CA VAL A 5 -33.25 41.51 -22.44
C VAL A 5 -32.99 40.02 -22.19
N PHE A 6 -33.58 39.13 -22.99
CA PHE A 6 -33.34 37.69 -22.87
C PHE A 6 -31.89 37.30 -23.22
N LEU A 7 -31.28 37.95 -24.21
CA LEU A 7 -29.87 37.72 -24.54
C LEU A 7 -28.94 38.16 -23.42
N ILE A 8 -29.18 39.33 -22.82
CA ILE A 8 -28.36 39.82 -21.70
C ILE A 8 -28.50 38.87 -20.50
N LEU A 9 -29.73 38.44 -20.18
CA LEU A 9 -29.97 37.50 -19.09
C LEU A 9 -29.28 36.15 -19.33
N ALA A 10 -29.34 35.62 -20.56
CA ALA A 10 -28.68 34.35 -20.90
C ALA A 10 -27.15 34.43 -20.74
N VAL A 11 -26.52 35.53 -21.16
CA VAL A 11 -25.07 35.75 -21.00
C VAL A 11 -24.70 35.85 -19.52
N VAL A 12 -25.49 36.56 -18.72
CA VAL A 12 -25.26 36.66 -17.27
C VAL A 12 -25.39 35.30 -16.60
N CYS A 13 -26.43 34.53 -16.91
CA CYS A 13 -26.60 33.17 -16.38
C CYS A 13 -25.46 32.24 -16.79
N ALA A 14 -25.00 32.30 -18.05
CA ALA A 14 -23.88 31.49 -18.52
C ALA A 14 -22.57 31.86 -17.82
N ALA A 15 -22.30 33.15 -17.61
CA ALA A 15 -21.13 33.62 -16.89
C ALA A 15 -21.16 33.19 -15.40
N LEU A 16 -22.33 33.28 -14.76
CA LEU A 16 -22.51 32.82 -13.37
C LEU A 16 -22.33 31.29 -13.26
N ALA A 17 -22.88 30.52 -14.20
CA ALA A 17 -22.69 29.07 -14.23
C ALA A 17 -21.22 28.70 -14.44
N ALA A 18 -20.52 29.35 -15.37
CA ALA A 18 -19.10 29.12 -15.59
C ALA A 18 -18.26 29.52 -14.36
N ALA A 19 -18.62 30.62 -13.69
CA ALA A 19 -17.97 31.05 -12.45
C ALA A 19 -18.22 30.06 -11.30
N LEU A 20 -19.45 29.51 -11.19
CA LEU A 20 -19.78 28.48 -10.21
C LEU A 20 -19.04 27.18 -10.48
N ILE A 21 -18.99 26.71 -11.72
CA ILE A 21 -18.23 25.51 -12.10
C ILE A 21 -16.73 25.71 -11.83
N TRP A 22 -16.19 26.89 -12.15
CA TRP A 22 -14.80 27.22 -11.83
C TRP A 22 -14.57 27.26 -10.32
N TYR A 23 -15.48 27.86 -9.56
CA TYR A 23 -15.42 27.92 -8.12
C TYR A 23 -15.49 26.52 -7.50
N GLU A 24 -16.44 25.68 -7.90
CA GLU A 24 -16.61 24.30 -7.46
C GLU A 24 -15.41 23.42 -7.82
N ARG A 25 -14.82 23.62 -9.01
CA ARG A 25 -13.60 22.92 -9.41
C ARG A 25 -12.37 23.35 -8.61
N ASN A 26 -12.34 24.59 -8.13
CA ASN A 26 -11.24 25.15 -7.35
C ASN A 26 -11.45 25.08 -5.83
N HIS A 27 -12.69 24.88 -5.38
CA HIS A 27 -13.16 24.93 -3.99
C HIS A 27 -14.13 23.78 -3.70
N SER A 28 -13.93 22.60 -4.28
CA SER A 28 -14.71 21.41 -3.91
C SER A 28 -14.70 21.29 -2.38
N PRO A 29 -15.84 21.55 -1.71
CA PRO A 29 -15.85 21.77 -0.29
C PRO A 29 -16.06 20.43 0.43
N ASN A 30 -15.17 20.15 1.39
CA ASN A 30 -15.42 19.42 2.65
C ASN A 30 -14.94 17.96 2.83
N MET A 31 -14.16 17.36 1.93
CA MET A 31 -13.46 16.09 2.24
C MET A 31 -12.06 16.33 2.82
N HIS A 32 -11.49 17.50 2.55
CA HIS A 32 -10.10 17.85 2.84
C HIS A 32 -9.82 18.36 4.27
N SER A 33 -10.86 18.63 5.09
CA SER A 33 -10.66 19.03 6.50
C SER A 33 -10.55 17.82 7.41
N GLU A 34 -11.39 16.80 7.22
CA GLU A 34 -11.43 15.64 8.13
C GLU A 34 -10.09 14.90 8.13
N ARG A 35 -9.50 14.65 6.95
CA ARG A 35 -8.13 14.13 6.84
C ARG A 35 -7.09 15.02 7.51
N ALA A 36 -7.15 16.34 7.27
CA ALA A 36 -6.17 17.29 7.78
C ALA A 36 -6.25 17.42 9.32
N ASP A 37 -7.46 17.41 9.87
CA ASP A 37 -7.74 17.45 11.31
C ASP A 37 -7.28 16.14 11.96
N TRP A 38 -7.65 14.99 11.39
CA TRP A 38 -7.18 13.66 11.82
C TRP A 38 -5.65 13.56 11.81
N ALA A 39 -5.01 14.08 10.77
CA ALA A 39 -3.56 14.11 10.64
C ALA A 39 -2.93 15.00 11.72
N ALA A 40 -3.49 16.19 11.95
CA ALA A 40 -3.00 17.11 12.99
C ALA A 40 -3.09 16.50 14.39
N GLU A 41 -4.18 15.79 14.72
CA GLU A 41 -4.35 15.08 15.99
C GLU A 41 -3.29 13.99 16.23
N ARG A 42 -2.75 13.41 15.15
CA ARG A 42 -1.72 12.37 15.17
C ARG A 42 -0.32 12.90 14.94
N GLU A 43 -0.16 14.22 14.91
CA GLU A 43 1.11 14.90 14.59
C GLU A 43 1.66 14.52 13.20
N PHE A 44 0.78 14.11 12.28
CA PHE A 44 1.10 13.91 10.87
C PHE A 44 1.06 15.24 10.14
N VAL A 45 1.91 15.36 9.13
CA VAL A 45 1.93 16.48 8.20
C VAL A 45 0.97 16.16 7.06
N TYR A 46 -0.02 17.03 6.86
CA TYR A 46 -0.95 16.95 5.75
C TYR A 46 -0.43 17.67 4.51
N SER A 47 -0.59 17.05 3.34
CA SER A 47 -0.42 17.62 2.02
C SER A 47 -1.62 17.24 1.14
N ARG A 48 -2.05 18.15 0.27
CA ARG A 48 -3.18 17.90 -0.63
C ARG A 48 -2.90 16.82 -1.66
N THR A 49 -1.65 16.71 -2.11
CA THR A 49 -1.22 15.78 -3.16
C THR A 49 0.26 15.49 -2.96
N ASP A 50 0.66 14.28 -3.32
CA ASP A 50 2.06 13.88 -3.41
C ASP A 50 2.22 12.86 -4.55
N PRO A 51 2.56 13.31 -5.77
CA PRO A 51 2.69 12.41 -6.91
C PRO A 51 3.90 11.47 -6.80
N SER A 52 4.89 11.77 -5.93
CA SER A 52 6.08 10.91 -5.77
C SER A 52 5.75 9.55 -5.15
N LEU A 53 4.61 9.44 -4.44
CA LEU A 53 4.13 8.19 -3.87
C LEU A 53 3.81 7.12 -4.92
N ARG A 54 3.59 7.51 -6.19
CA ARG A 54 3.46 6.55 -7.30
C ARG A 54 4.77 5.87 -7.66
N ASP A 55 5.89 6.58 -7.53
CA ASP A 55 7.21 6.02 -7.82
C ASP A 55 7.63 5.04 -6.70
N GLU A 56 7.20 5.31 -5.47
CA GLU A 56 7.45 4.47 -4.30
C GLU A 56 6.54 3.23 -4.27
N PHE A 57 5.23 3.41 -4.49
CA PHE A 57 4.23 2.34 -4.36
C PHE A 57 3.55 2.04 -5.70
N HIS A 58 3.69 0.80 -6.18
CA HIS A 58 3.19 0.43 -7.51
C HIS A 58 2.59 -0.97 -7.60
N ARG A 59 2.43 -1.66 -6.46
CA ARG A 59 1.85 -3.01 -6.37
C ARG A 59 0.56 -3.04 -5.55
N GLY A 60 -0.09 -4.20 -5.56
CA GLY A 60 -1.21 -4.53 -4.69
C GLY A 60 -2.39 -3.61 -4.96
N GLY A 61 -2.84 -2.91 -3.91
CA GLY A 61 -3.94 -1.94 -4.00
C GLY A 61 -3.63 -0.69 -4.83
N MET A 62 -2.37 -0.44 -5.20
CA MET A 62 -2.01 0.67 -6.10
C MET A 62 -2.35 0.39 -7.56
N VAL A 63 -2.53 -0.88 -7.94
CA VAL A 63 -2.82 -1.26 -9.33
C VAL A 63 -4.32 -1.12 -9.59
N VAL A 64 -4.71 0.07 -10.02
CA VAL A 64 -6.10 0.44 -10.29
C VAL A 64 -6.25 0.99 -11.71
N SER A 65 -7.46 0.86 -12.26
CA SER A 65 -7.79 1.40 -13.59
C SER A 65 -7.84 2.92 -13.57
N GLY A 66 -7.31 3.58 -14.60
CA GLY A 66 -7.52 5.02 -14.84
C GLY A 66 -6.52 5.97 -14.17
N ASP A 67 -5.48 5.45 -13.51
CA ASP A 67 -4.38 6.25 -12.92
C ASP A 67 -4.85 7.44 -12.04
N PRO A 68 -5.68 7.19 -11.00
CA PRO A 68 -6.33 8.23 -10.18
C PRO A 68 -5.34 9.02 -9.33
N GLU A 69 -5.44 10.35 -9.28
CA GLU A 69 -4.49 11.21 -8.55
C GLU A 69 -4.32 10.79 -7.07
N ILE A 70 -3.11 10.94 -6.55
CA ILE A 70 -2.83 10.75 -5.12
C ILE A 70 -3.17 12.04 -4.39
N VAL A 71 -4.18 11.98 -3.53
CA VAL A 71 -4.70 13.14 -2.80
C VAL A 71 -4.76 12.86 -1.30
N ASP A 72 -4.99 13.93 -0.53
CA ASP A 72 -5.27 13.84 0.92
C ASP A 72 -4.21 13.04 1.69
N VAL A 73 -2.94 13.41 1.44
CA VAL A 73 -1.77 12.72 1.96
C VAL A 73 -1.46 13.19 3.37
N ALA A 74 -1.53 12.28 4.33
CA ALA A 74 -1.05 12.46 5.69
C ALA A 74 0.23 11.62 5.88
N PHE A 75 1.31 12.27 6.28
CA PHE A 75 2.61 11.64 6.49
C PHE A 75 3.15 11.93 7.90
N GLY A 76 3.65 10.92 8.59
CA GLY A 76 4.23 11.12 9.91
C GLY A 76 4.92 9.88 10.46
N SER A 77 4.92 9.76 11.78
CA SER A 77 5.46 8.59 12.47
C SER A 77 4.37 7.84 13.24
N TYR A 78 4.25 6.53 12.99
CA TYR A 78 3.37 5.64 13.71
C TYR A 78 4.20 4.61 14.48
N PHE A 79 4.14 4.65 15.82
CA PHE A 79 5.00 3.84 16.71
C PHE A 79 6.50 3.87 16.37
N GLY A 80 7.01 5.03 15.93
CA GLY A 80 8.43 5.23 15.60
C GLY A 80 8.84 4.78 14.19
N ALA A 81 7.92 4.24 13.39
CA ALA A 81 8.12 3.98 11.97
C ALA A 81 7.52 5.10 11.12
N ALA A 82 8.08 5.34 9.94
CA ALA A 82 7.47 6.26 8.97
C ALA A 82 6.12 5.69 8.50
N ALA A 83 5.12 6.55 8.35
CA ALA A 83 3.78 6.15 7.95
C ALA A 83 3.14 7.14 6.99
N TYR A 84 2.35 6.63 6.06
CA TYR A 84 1.51 7.40 5.14
C TYR A 84 0.07 6.93 5.24
N VAL A 85 -0.87 7.85 5.08
CA VAL A 85 -2.25 7.57 4.70
C VAL A 85 -2.62 8.53 3.58
N PHE A 86 -3.14 8.02 2.47
CA PHE A 86 -3.50 8.85 1.31
C PHE A 86 -4.60 8.18 0.51
N ASP A 87 -5.25 8.96 -0.35
CA ASP A 87 -6.30 8.46 -1.22
C ASP A 87 -5.82 8.37 -2.66
N LEU A 88 -6.25 7.30 -3.32
CA LEU A 88 -6.36 7.23 -4.77
C LEU A 88 -7.71 7.84 -5.12
N GLU A 89 -7.71 9.04 -5.69
CA GLU A 89 -8.91 9.89 -5.84
C GLU A 89 -10.12 9.12 -6.39
N GLY A 90 -11.17 9.03 -5.58
CA GLY A 90 -12.43 8.36 -5.93
C GLY A 90 -12.36 6.83 -6.04
N VAL A 91 -11.24 6.21 -5.66
CA VAL A 91 -11.01 4.76 -5.82
C VAL A 91 -10.81 4.05 -4.49
N ALA A 92 -9.83 4.45 -3.69
CA ALA A 92 -9.44 3.72 -2.47
C ALA A 92 -8.62 4.60 -1.53
N THR A 93 -8.68 4.30 -0.23
CA THR A 93 -7.74 4.83 0.76
C THR A 93 -6.62 3.82 0.97
N VAL A 94 -5.39 4.30 1.06
CA VAL A 94 -4.18 3.51 1.25
C VAL A 94 -3.48 3.94 2.52
N ALA A 95 -3.14 2.98 3.37
CA ALA A 95 -2.30 3.19 4.55
C ALA A 95 -0.98 2.43 4.35
N ALA A 96 0.15 3.03 4.74
CA ALA A 96 1.47 2.42 4.63
C ALA A 96 2.28 2.67 5.90
N VAL A 97 3.03 1.66 6.35
CA VAL A 97 3.96 1.77 7.48
C VAL A 97 5.28 1.10 7.10
N SER A 98 6.40 1.80 7.32
CA SER A 98 7.73 1.29 7.06
C SER A 98 8.10 0.20 8.06
N ARG A 99 8.76 -0.84 7.57
CA ARG A 99 9.30 -1.95 8.36
C ARG A 99 10.80 -1.85 8.59
N GLY A 100 11.46 -0.87 7.95
CA GLY A 100 12.91 -0.66 8.01
C GLY A 100 13.78 -1.76 7.38
N ALA A 101 13.19 -2.71 6.65
CA ALA A 101 13.92 -3.78 5.97
C ALA A 101 13.24 -4.18 4.65
N THR A 102 14.02 -4.18 3.58
CA THR A 102 13.56 -4.58 2.25
C THR A 102 13.59 -6.09 2.06
N SER A 103 12.58 -6.65 1.38
CA SER A 103 12.50 -8.07 1.02
C SER A 103 12.03 -8.23 -0.42
N GLY A 104 12.66 -9.14 -1.17
CA GLY A 104 12.19 -9.55 -2.49
C GLY A 104 11.06 -10.59 -2.46
N ALA A 105 10.77 -11.17 -1.29
CA ALA A 105 9.57 -11.98 -1.09
C ALA A 105 8.37 -11.05 -0.88
N LEU A 106 7.37 -11.22 -1.74
CA LEU A 106 6.12 -10.46 -1.77
C LEU A 106 4.99 -11.36 -1.26
N LEU A 107 4.17 -10.80 -0.38
CA LEU A 107 2.94 -11.36 0.15
C LEU A 107 1.83 -10.34 -0.09
N ASP A 108 0.66 -10.81 -0.51
CA ASP A 108 -0.56 -10.01 -0.68
C ASP A 108 -1.75 -10.82 -0.13
N LEU A 109 -2.35 -10.32 0.95
CA LEU A 109 -3.48 -10.94 1.65
C LEU A 109 -4.76 -10.20 1.27
N ARG A 110 -5.71 -10.91 0.65
CA ARG A 110 -6.98 -10.34 0.17
C ARG A 110 -8.18 -11.12 0.70
N PRO A 111 -9.35 -10.51 0.89
CA PRO A 111 -10.59 -11.25 1.16
C PRO A 111 -10.84 -12.34 0.11
N GLU A 112 -11.49 -13.44 0.52
CA GLU A 112 -11.92 -14.47 -0.42
C GLU A 112 -12.86 -13.89 -1.50
N GLY A 113 -12.72 -14.34 -2.75
CA GLY A 113 -13.52 -13.86 -3.88
C GLY A 113 -13.03 -12.57 -4.52
N ARG A 114 -12.04 -11.86 -3.95
CA ARG A 114 -11.35 -10.76 -4.62
C ARG A 114 -10.47 -11.27 -5.76
N HIS A 115 -10.28 -10.42 -6.77
CA HIS A 115 -9.35 -10.71 -7.86
C HIS A 115 -7.92 -10.87 -7.30
N ALA A 116 -7.23 -11.88 -7.83
CA ALA A 116 -5.81 -12.10 -7.54
C ALA A 116 -4.98 -10.87 -7.93
N PRO A 117 -3.81 -10.65 -7.29
CA PRO A 117 -2.86 -9.63 -7.71
C PRO A 117 -2.49 -9.83 -9.19
N THR A 118 -2.37 -8.74 -9.94
CA THR A 118 -2.05 -8.77 -11.38
C THR A 118 -0.54 -8.84 -11.64
N GLU A 119 0.27 -8.65 -10.60
CA GLU A 119 1.72 -8.66 -10.66
C GLU A 119 2.24 -10.02 -11.16
N PRO A 120 3.20 -10.03 -12.10
CA PRO A 120 3.78 -11.26 -12.58
C PRO A 120 4.42 -12.09 -11.46
N GLY A 121 4.16 -13.40 -11.47
CA GLY A 121 4.75 -14.34 -10.53
C GLY A 121 4.03 -14.46 -9.19
N MET A 122 2.93 -13.76 -8.97
CA MET A 122 2.08 -13.96 -7.79
C MET A 122 1.20 -15.20 -7.99
N GLU A 123 1.27 -16.13 -7.04
CA GLU A 123 0.45 -17.35 -6.99
C GLU A 123 -0.30 -17.45 -5.66
N ALA A 124 -1.46 -18.10 -5.66
CA ALA A 124 -2.22 -18.34 -4.43
C ALA A 124 -1.54 -19.44 -3.59
N LEU A 125 -1.16 -19.12 -2.36
CA LEU A 125 -0.68 -20.12 -1.41
C LEU A 125 -1.84 -20.92 -0.80
N GLY A 126 -2.93 -20.24 -0.44
CA GLY A 126 -4.11 -20.84 0.18
C GLY A 126 -4.90 -19.85 1.04
N ALA A 127 -6.05 -20.33 1.53
CA ALA A 127 -6.90 -19.58 2.44
C ALA A 127 -6.33 -19.57 3.87
N LEU A 128 -6.38 -18.39 4.50
CA LEU A 128 -6.09 -18.11 5.90
C LEU A 128 -7.33 -17.45 6.50
N GLY A 129 -8.24 -18.26 7.05
CA GLY A 129 -9.54 -17.76 7.50
C GLY A 129 -10.38 -17.20 6.33
N PRO A 130 -10.92 -15.97 6.42
CA PRO A 130 -11.74 -15.35 5.36
C PRO A 130 -10.91 -14.72 4.22
N ARG A 131 -9.59 -14.93 4.21
CA ARG A 131 -8.66 -14.28 3.26
C ARG A 131 -7.80 -15.30 2.54
N VAL A 132 -7.35 -14.96 1.33
CA VAL A 132 -6.40 -15.74 0.53
C VAL A 132 -5.06 -15.03 0.52
N LEU A 133 -4.00 -15.77 0.82
CA LEU A 133 -2.62 -15.27 0.72
C LEU A 133 -2.05 -15.59 -0.65
N TYR A 134 -1.62 -14.56 -1.37
CA TYR A 134 -0.87 -14.64 -2.61
C TYR A 134 0.60 -14.31 -2.36
N THR A 135 1.49 -14.90 -3.15
CA THR A 135 2.94 -14.71 -2.98
C THR A 135 3.72 -14.98 -4.25
N ASN A 136 4.91 -14.37 -4.36
CA ASN A 136 5.91 -14.73 -5.38
C ASN A 136 6.93 -15.79 -4.90
N ASN A 137 6.83 -16.23 -3.65
CA ASN A 137 7.75 -17.19 -3.04
C ASN A 137 7.01 -18.06 -2.01
N ALA A 138 6.42 -19.16 -2.47
CA ALA A 138 5.67 -20.08 -1.62
C ALA A 138 6.50 -20.67 -0.47
N GLU A 139 7.81 -20.89 -0.63
CA GLU A 139 8.64 -21.44 0.44
C GLU A 139 8.80 -20.48 1.62
N VAL A 140 8.96 -19.19 1.33
CA VAL A 140 9.01 -18.14 2.36
C VAL A 140 7.61 -17.95 2.96
N ALA A 141 6.58 -17.85 2.12
CA ALA A 141 5.22 -17.61 2.58
C ALA A 141 4.68 -18.72 3.49
N ARG A 142 5.00 -19.99 3.25
CA ARG A 142 4.64 -21.11 4.15
C ARG A 142 5.19 -20.96 5.57
N ARG A 143 6.32 -20.27 5.74
CA ARG A 143 6.91 -20.02 7.07
C ARG A 143 6.20 -18.88 7.79
N VAL A 144 5.68 -17.92 7.02
CA VAL A 144 4.93 -16.75 7.52
C VAL A 144 3.47 -17.11 7.81
N ALA A 145 2.88 -18.03 7.04
CA ALA A 145 1.51 -18.51 7.19
C ALA A 145 1.34 -19.43 8.42
N ASP A 146 1.74 -18.94 9.59
CA ASP A 146 1.60 -19.60 10.87
C ASP A 146 0.25 -19.25 11.54
N ARG A 147 0.03 -19.75 12.76
CA ARG A 147 -1.20 -19.48 13.52
C ARG A 147 -1.43 -17.99 13.78
N ARG A 148 -0.38 -17.17 13.85
CA ARG A 148 -0.52 -15.73 14.10
C ARG A 148 -1.02 -15.02 12.86
N MET A 149 -0.51 -15.41 11.68
CA MET A 149 -1.02 -14.89 10.40
C MET A 149 -2.48 -15.29 10.18
N ILE A 150 -2.87 -16.53 10.53
CA ILE A 150 -4.28 -16.96 10.45
C ILE A 150 -5.16 -16.12 11.38
N ALA A 151 -4.78 -15.98 12.65
CA ALA A 151 -5.55 -15.18 13.62
C ALA A 151 -5.60 -13.70 13.23
N PHE A 152 -4.54 -13.16 12.63
CA PHE A 152 -4.54 -11.83 12.06
C PHE A 152 -5.55 -11.73 10.91
N ALA A 153 -5.51 -12.65 9.94
CA ALA A 153 -6.41 -12.65 8.79
C ALA A 153 -7.90 -12.72 9.17
N GLU A 154 -8.25 -13.40 10.27
CA GLU A 154 -9.61 -13.45 10.83
C GLU A 154 -10.06 -12.14 11.51
N GLN A 155 -9.12 -11.31 11.98
CA GLN A 155 -9.41 -10.08 12.72
C GLN A 155 -9.43 -8.85 11.82
N VAL A 156 -8.71 -8.87 10.69
CA VAL A 156 -8.66 -7.72 9.77
C VAL A 156 -10.05 -7.45 9.20
N PRO A 157 -10.60 -6.23 9.36
CA PRO A 157 -11.91 -5.86 8.86
C PRO A 157 -12.10 -6.08 7.35
N ASP A 158 -13.30 -6.46 6.93
CA ASP A 158 -13.62 -6.79 5.53
C ASP A 158 -13.46 -5.62 4.56
N TYR A 159 -13.59 -4.37 5.04
CA TYR A 159 -13.38 -3.18 4.22
C TYR A 159 -11.91 -2.98 3.82
N ILE A 160 -10.96 -3.65 4.48
CA ILE A 160 -9.57 -3.73 4.05
C ILE A 160 -9.46 -4.81 2.97
N GLN A 161 -9.32 -4.34 1.73
CA GLN A 161 -9.46 -5.12 0.50
C GLN A 161 -8.16 -5.80 0.07
N SER A 162 -7.01 -5.28 0.49
CA SER A 162 -5.70 -5.88 0.25
C SER A 162 -4.71 -5.41 1.32
N LEU A 163 -3.82 -6.31 1.74
CA LEU A 163 -2.68 -6.04 2.61
C LEU A 163 -1.44 -6.64 1.95
N TRP A 164 -0.45 -5.84 1.59
CA TRP A 164 0.74 -6.32 0.89
C TRP A 164 2.02 -5.70 1.42
N ASN A 165 3.16 -6.28 1.03
CA ASN A 165 4.46 -5.66 1.24
C ASN A 165 5.13 -5.32 -0.08
N GLU A 166 5.87 -4.22 -0.08
CA GLU A 166 6.66 -3.77 -1.20
C GLU A 166 7.84 -2.94 -0.66
N GLY A 167 9.04 -3.18 -1.19
CA GLY A 167 10.23 -2.50 -0.68
C GLY A 167 10.42 -2.75 0.82
N GLU A 168 10.62 -1.67 1.56
CA GLU A 168 10.67 -1.67 3.02
C GLU A 168 9.29 -1.49 3.69
N TRP A 169 8.22 -1.36 2.91
CA TRP A 169 6.89 -0.99 3.38
C TRP A 169 5.95 -2.17 3.49
N THR A 170 4.98 -2.01 4.38
CA THR A 170 3.71 -2.73 4.35
C THR A 170 2.60 -1.76 4.11
N LEU A 171 1.60 -2.19 3.36
CA LEU A 171 0.51 -1.36 2.89
C LEU A 171 -0.83 -2.09 3.03
N ALA A 172 -1.89 -1.31 3.22
CA ALA A 172 -3.27 -1.73 3.11
C ALA A 172 -3.99 -0.82 2.13
N SER A 173 -4.94 -1.39 1.40
CA SER A 173 -5.90 -0.65 0.60
C SER A 173 -7.30 -1.02 1.05
N MET A 174 -8.15 -0.01 1.19
CA MET A 174 -9.53 -0.13 1.59
C MET A 174 -10.44 0.73 0.73
N SER A 175 -11.76 0.56 0.89
CA SER A 175 -12.72 1.50 0.32
C SER A 175 -12.38 2.93 0.74
N ALA A 176 -12.54 3.90 -0.16
CA ALA A 176 -12.27 5.30 0.14
C ALA A 176 -13.08 5.75 1.38
N THR A 177 -12.40 6.32 2.37
CA THR A 177 -12.98 6.69 3.67
C THR A 177 -12.15 7.80 4.33
N ASP A 178 -12.84 8.73 5.00
CA ASP A 178 -12.24 9.71 5.92
C ASP A 178 -12.60 9.43 7.39
N ASP A 179 -13.27 8.29 7.65
CA ASP A 179 -13.64 7.91 9.01
C ASP A 179 -12.38 7.68 9.87
N PRO A 180 -12.15 8.49 10.92
CA PRO A 180 -10.92 8.45 11.70
C PRO A 180 -10.63 7.08 12.33
N ASP A 181 -11.69 6.32 12.68
CA ASP A 181 -11.55 4.99 13.28
C ASP A 181 -11.09 3.97 12.21
N ASP A 182 -11.61 4.07 10.99
CA ASP A 182 -11.18 3.21 9.87
C ASP A 182 -9.70 3.45 9.52
N LEU A 183 -9.25 4.71 9.57
CA LEU A 183 -7.87 5.09 9.28
C LEU A 183 -6.90 4.57 10.32
N ASP A 184 -7.27 4.66 11.60
CA ASP A 184 -6.48 4.11 12.70
C ASP A 184 -6.39 2.60 12.65
N GLU A 185 -7.51 1.94 12.39
CA GLU A 185 -7.56 0.48 12.25
C GLU A 185 -6.73 0.03 11.03
N ALA A 186 -6.72 0.79 9.93
CA ALA A 186 -5.86 0.49 8.79
C ALA A 186 -4.37 0.63 9.14
N LEU A 187 -3.95 1.69 9.82
CA LEU A 187 -2.57 1.84 10.28
C LEU A 187 -2.16 0.71 11.23
N GLU A 188 -3.03 0.34 12.17
CA GLU A 188 -2.77 -0.77 13.09
C GLU A 188 -2.70 -2.11 12.35
N ALA A 189 -3.62 -2.38 11.41
CA ALA A 189 -3.60 -3.59 10.59
C ALA A 189 -2.31 -3.69 9.76
N VAL A 190 -1.87 -2.59 9.14
CA VAL A 190 -0.62 -2.52 8.38
C VAL A 190 0.59 -2.76 9.28
N ARG A 191 0.64 -2.13 10.46
CA ARG A 191 1.72 -2.31 11.43
C ARG A 191 1.80 -3.76 11.92
N ARG A 192 0.66 -4.35 12.31
CA ARG A 192 0.56 -5.77 12.74
C ARG A 192 0.94 -6.73 11.61
N PHE A 193 0.56 -6.44 10.38
CA PHE A 193 0.99 -7.21 9.22
C PHE A 193 2.51 -7.11 9.06
N GLY A 194 3.09 -5.91 9.12
CA GLY A 194 4.54 -5.67 9.09
C GLY A 194 5.30 -6.46 10.15
N ASP A 195 4.78 -6.52 11.38
CA ASP A 195 5.36 -7.32 12.48
C ASP A 195 5.41 -8.83 12.15
N LEU A 196 4.38 -9.37 11.50
CA LEU A 196 4.35 -10.76 11.04
C LEU A 196 5.37 -11.00 9.91
N LEU A 197 5.60 -9.98 9.08
CA LEU A 197 6.53 -10.04 7.96
C LEU A 197 8.00 -9.76 8.34
N ARG A 198 8.32 -9.48 9.60
CA ARG A 198 9.72 -9.25 10.02
C ARG A 198 10.66 -10.45 9.80
N VAL A 199 10.09 -11.64 9.55
CA VAL A 199 10.83 -12.89 9.28
C VAL A 199 11.17 -13.08 7.80
N LEU A 200 10.73 -12.16 6.93
CA LEU A 200 11.05 -12.22 5.51
C LEU A 200 12.57 -12.09 5.30
N PRO A 201 13.13 -12.81 4.31
CA PRO A 201 14.55 -12.70 4.00
C PRO A 201 14.88 -11.29 3.53
N PRO A 202 15.96 -10.66 4.03
CA PRO A 202 16.40 -9.38 3.51
C PRO A 202 16.71 -9.49 2.01
N GLU A 203 16.55 -8.38 1.29
CA GLU A 203 16.86 -8.33 -0.13
C GLU A 203 18.28 -8.84 -0.43
N GLY A 204 18.44 -9.57 -1.54
CA GLY A 204 19.69 -10.25 -1.90
C GLY A 204 19.96 -11.59 -1.19
N HIS A 205 19.31 -11.90 -0.05
CA HIS A 205 19.52 -13.17 0.66
C HIS A 205 18.66 -14.33 0.12
N ALA A 206 17.62 -14.03 -0.67
CA ALA A 206 16.82 -15.04 -1.36
C ALA A 206 17.63 -15.90 -2.36
N ARG A 207 18.79 -15.41 -2.83
CA ARG A 207 19.72 -16.19 -3.67
C ARG A 207 20.53 -17.24 -2.90
N VAL A 208 20.64 -17.12 -1.58
CA VAL A 208 21.47 -18.05 -0.77
C VAL A 208 20.68 -19.31 -0.38
N VAL A 209 19.34 -19.22 -0.31
CA VAL A 209 18.50 -20.37 0.09
C VAL A 209 18.27 -21.33 -1.07
N THR A 210 18.20 -20.85 -2.31
CA THR A 210 18.03 -21.70 -3.51
C THR A 210 19.33 -22.36 -4.00
N ALA A 211 20.50 -21.95 -3.49
CA ALA A 211 21.79 -22.54 -3.86
C ALA A 211 22.29 -23.62 -2.88
N GLY A 212 21.56 -23.89 -1.79
CA GLY A 212 21.97 -24.85 -0.76
C GLY A 212 20.85 -25.80 -0.41
N GLY A 213 20.87 -26.99 -1.02
CA GLY A 213 20.19 -28.16 -0.43
C GLY A 213 20.67 -28.41 1.01
N PRO A 214 20.08 -29.39 1.73
CA PRO A 214 20.41 -29.67 3.13
C PRO A 214 21.93 -29.66 3.33
N ARG A 215 22.44 -28.68 4.09
CA ARG A 215 23.88 -28.55 4.34
C ARG A 215 24.30 -29.75 5.19
N ASP A 216 24.96 -30.71 4.56
CA ASP A 216 25.64 -31.80 5.24
C ASP A 216 26.84 -31.21 6.01
N PRO A 217 26.89 -31.31 7.36
CA PRO A 217 28.01 -30.81 8.15
C PRO A 217 29.36 -31.47 7.81
N GLY A 218 29.36 -32.55 7.03
CA GLY A 218 30.57 -33.26 6.59
C GLY A 218 31.23 -32.73 5.31
N GLN A 219 30.68 -31.72 4.64
CA GLN A 219 31.21 -31.31 3.33
C GLN A 219 32.56 -30.54 3.47
N PRO A 220 33.67 -31.02 2.85
CA PRO A 220 34.96 -30.36 2.98
C PRO A 220 34.97 -28.99 2.28
N VAL A 221 35.51 -27.98 2.96
CA VAL A 221 35.72 -26.65 2.39
C VAL A 221 36.73 -26.75 1.24
N PRO A 222 36.44 -26.24 0.02
CA PRO A 222 37.40 -26.28 -1.06
C PRO A 222 38.59 -25.38 -0.72
N VAL A 223 39.78 -26.00 -0.64
CA VAL A 223 41.05 -25.29 -0.45
C VAL A 223 41.33 -24.47 -1.70
N ARG A 224 41.42 -23.13 -1.54
CA ARG A 224 41.92 -22.24 -2.60
C ARG A 224 43.38 -22.58 -2.89
N SER A 225 43.65 -23.18 -4.05
CA SER A 225 45.01 -23.37 -4.54
C SER A 225 45.56 -22.02 -5.01
N GLY A 226 46.50 -21.46 -4.24
CA GLY A 226 47.23 -20.25 -4.60
C GLY A 226 48.17 -20.52 -5.76
N LYS A 227 47.92 -19.89 -6.91
CA LYS A 227 48.92 -19.79 -7.98
C LYS A 227 49.90 -18.68 -7.62
N GLU A 228 51.06 -19.09 -7.11
CA GLU A 228 52.27 -18.29 -7.17
C GLU A 228 52.88 -18.48 -8.57
N SER A 229 53.00 -17.40 -9.35
CA SER A 229 53.74 -17.40 -10.60
C SER A 229 54.50 -16.09 -10.71
N GLY A 230 55.73 -16.11 -10.23
CA GLY A 230 56.75 -15.14 -10.61
C GLY A 230 57.33 -15.48 -11.97
N ARG A 231 57.35 -14.48 -12.86
CA ARG A 231 58.47 -14.13 -13.75
C ARG A 231 58.15 -12.82 -14.46
#